data_AF-A0A813GXG2-F1
#
_entry.id   AF-A0A813GXG2-F1
#
_cell.length_a   1.000
_cell.length_b   1.000
_cell.length_c   1.000
_cell.angle_alpha   90.00
_cell.angle_beta   90.00
_cell.angle_gamma   90.00
#
_symmetry.space_group_name_H-M   'P 1'
#
loop_
_entity.id
_entity.type
_entity.pdbx_description
1 polymer ?
#
loop_
_entity_poly.entity_id
_entity_poly.type
_entity_poly.pdbx_seq_one_letter_code
_entity_poly.pdbx_strand_id
1 'polypeptide(L)'
;MTKEPPLASASSSPGTVSGSMGGAGSGALRRDGGRVSSVDELEEIGTVLQVLELTQYPNIAGGQVVVMPRHRVRRTRLVSEPSPHVPLAAVAVEPVEEPQVGKEDAAMRVQHAELVSAFKKLLEVSALHKERFEA
;
A
#
# COMPACT_ATOMS: atom_id res chain seq x y z
N MET A 1 -39.70 -41.10 -19.87
CA MET A 1 -39.83 -41.86 -18.62
C MET A 1 -38.45 -41.88 -17.97
N THR A 2 -38.19 -40.90 -17.10
CA THR A 2 -37.95 -41.08 -15.64
C THR A 2 -36.60 -41.76 -15.37
N LYS A 3 -35.62 -41.15 -14.68
CA LYS A 3 -35.74 -40.69 -13.29
C LYS A 3 -34.41 -40.00 -12.86
N GLU A 4 -34.42 -38.70 -12.53
CA GLU A 4 -33.63 -38.15 -11.39
C GLU A 4 -34.26 -38.69 -10.09
N PRO A 5 -33.63 -38.75 -8.88
CA PRO A 5 -32.77 -37.74 -8.20
C PRO A 5 -31.75 -38.42 -7.19
N PRO A 6 -31.29 -37.88 -6.01
CA PRO A 6 -31.40 -36.54 -5.41
C PRO A 6 -30.11 -35.91 -4.82
N LEU A 7 -30.26 -34.63 -4.45
CA LEU A 7 -29.39 -33.84 -3.57
C LEU A 7 -29.02 -34.58 -2.26
N ALA A 8 -27.76 -34.48 -1.86
CA ALA A 8 -27.29 -34.61 -0.48
C ALA A 8 -26.18 -33.58 -0.25
N SER A 9 -26.51 -32.49 0.45
CA SER A 9 -26.06 -32.19 1.82
C SER A 9 -24.64 -31.64 1.92
N ALA A 10 -24.56 -30.38 2.35
CA ALA A 10 -23.36 -29.71 2.80
C ALA A 10 -22.58 -30.56 3.81
N SER A 11 -21.28 -30.77 3.54
CA SER A 11 -20.32 -31.21 4.54
C SER A 11 -19.27 -30.11 4.70
N SER A 12 -19.47 -29.29 5.73
CA SER A 12 -18.45 -28.41 6.29
C SER A 12 -17.26 -29.27 6.72
N SER A 13 -16.17 -29.23 5.97
CA SER A 13 -14.91 -29.80 6.41
C SER A 13 -14.26 -28.82 7.39
N PRO A 14 -13.91 -29.22 8.62
CA PRO A 14 -13.26 -28.36 9.58
C PRO A 14 -11.82 -28.12 9.14
N GLY A 15 -11.54 -26.92 8.61
CA GLY A 15 -10.18 -26.47 8.35
C GLY A 15 -9.44 -26.37 9.67
N THR A 16 -8.54 -27.32 9.90
CA THR A 16 -7.58 -27.38 11.00
C THR A 16 -6.91 -26.02 11.22
N VAL A 17 -7.23 -25.36 12.34
CA VAL A 17 -6.42 -24.25 12.86
C VAL A 17 -5.15 -24.84 13.46
N SER A 18 -4.17 -25.12 12.60
CA SER A 18 -2.82 -25.42 13.05
C SER A 18 -2.18 -24.11 13.51
N GLY A 19 -2.27 -23.86 14.82
CA GLY A 19 -1.44 -22.88 15.50
C GLY A 19 0.02 -23.33 15.46
N SER A 20 0.77 -22.84 14.48
CA SER A 20 2.23 -22.94 14.48
C SER A 20 2.81 -21.70 15.16
N MET A 21 3.11 -21.83 16.44
CA MET A 21 4.07 -20.95 17.10
C MET A 21 5.49 -21.29 16.65
N GLY A 22 6.29 -20.27 16.32
CA GLY A 22 7.74 -20.39 16.23
C GLY A 22 8.31 -20.52 14.82
N GLY A 23 8.30 -19.41 14.08
CA GLY A 23 9.14 -19.22 12.92
C GLY A 23 9.04 -17.76 12.50
N ALA A 24 10.16 -17.06 12.39
CA ALA A 24 10.25 -15.76 11.72
C ALA A 24 10.02 -15.99 10.21
N GLY A 25 8.82 -16.43 9.85
CA GLY A 25 8.35 -16.57 8.49
C GLY A 25 8.04 -15.19 7.96
N SER A 26 8.44 -14.94 6.70
CA SER A 26 8.15 -13.75 5.91
C SER A 26 6.89 -13.07 6.43
N GLY A 27 7.05 -11.97 7.17
CA GLY A 27 5.92 -11.15 7.58
C GLY A 27 5.15 -10.88 6.31
N ALA A 28 3.92 -11.40 6.22
CA ALA A 28 3.13 -11.35 5.00
C ALA A 28 3.17 -9.89 4.55
N LEU A 29 3.83 -9.65 3.41
CA LEU A 29 3.87 -8.31 2.88
C LEU A 29 2.42 -7.85 2.77
N ARG A 30 2.19 -6.56 3.02
CA ARG A 30 0.85 -6.01 2.86
C ARG A 30 0.31 -6.42 1.47
N ARG A 31 -1.00 -6.57 1.32
CA ARG A 31 -1.57 -6.98 0.00
C ARG A 31 -1.15 -6.07 -1.15
N ASP A 32 -0.82 -4.81 -0.84
CA ASP A 32 -0.29 -3.79 -1.75
C ASP A 32 1.25 -3.71 -1.81
N GLY A 33 1.95 -4.57 -1.07
CA GLY A 33 3.41 -4.67 -1.03
C GLY A 33 3.88 -5.97 -1.67
N GLY A 34 4.67 -5.89 -2.73
CA GLY A 34 5.18 -7.08 -3.39
C GLY A 34 5.76 -6.81 -4.76
N ARG A 35 6.19 -7.89 -5.41
CA ARG A 35 6.62 -7.85 -6.81
C ARG A 35 5.40 -7.66 -7.69
N VAL A 36 5.51 -6.71 -8.61
CA VAL A 36 4.54 -6.47 -9.67
C VAL A 36 4.80 -7.46 -10.79
N SER A 37 3.78 -8.23 -11.18
CA SER A 37 3.91 -9.27 -12.22
C SER A 37 3.54 -8.76 -13.61
N SER A 38 2.67 -7.74 -13.66
CA SER A 38 2.24 -7.04 -14.87
C SER A 38 2.08 -5.56 -14.59
N VAL A 39 2.36 -4.70 -15.56
CA VAL A 39 2.10 -3.26 -15.44
C VAL A 39 0.62 -2.94 -15.23
N ASP A 40 -0.30 -3.81 -15.62
CA ASP A 40 -1.74 -3.61 -15.38
C ASP A 40 -2.11 -3.61 -13.89
N GLU A 41 -1.25 -4.15 -13.02
CA GLU A 41 -1.42 -4.14 -11.56
C GLU A 41 -1.05 -2.77 -10.94
N LEU A 42 -0.35 -1.92 -11.68
CA LEU A 42 0.07 -0.59 -11.20
C LEU A 42 -1.03 0.44 -11.40
N GLU A 43 -1.16 1.31 -10.40
CA GLU A 43 -2.01 2.50 -10.43
C GLU A 43 -1.63 3.46 -11.59
N GLU A 44 -2.63 4.17 -12.12
CA GLU A 44 -2.43 5.14 -13.20
C GLU A 44 -1.58 6.34 -12.75
N ILE A 45 -1.77 6.79 -11.51
CA ILE A 45 -1.06 7.93 -10.92
C ILE A 45 -0.06 7.43 -9.89
N GLY A 46 1.20 7.77 -10.10
CA GLY A 46 2.30 7.51 -9.17
C GLY A 46 2.92 8.80 -8.64
N THR A 47 4.01 8.62 -7.89
CA THR A 47 4.82 9.71 -7.34
C THR A 47 6.27 9.49 -7.72
N VAL A 48 6.93 10.52 -8.23
CA VAL A 48 8.37 10.49 -8.44
C VAL A 48 9.06 10.51 -7.08
N LEU A 49 9.86 9.48 -6.81
CA LEU A 49 10.62 9.33 -5.57
C LEU A 49 12.10 9.57 -5.86
N GLN A 50 12.74 10.41 -5.04
CA GLN A 50 14.18 10.51 -5.00
C GLN A 50 14.71 9.56 -3.94
N VAL A 51 15.68 8.72 -4.30
CA VAL A 51 16.37 7.87 -3.33
C VAL A 51 17.38 8.71 -2.54
N LEU A 52 17.28 8.67 -1.21
CA LEU A 52 18.19 9.37 -0.30
C LEU A 52 19.25 8.42 0.27
N GLU A 53 18.84 7.22 0.67
CA GLU A 53 19.71 6.25 1.31
C GLU A 53 19.28 4.82 0.94
N LEU A 54 20.25 3.93 0.76
CA LEU A 54 20.04 2.49 0.63
C LEU A 54 20.88 1.76 1.67
N THR A 55 20.21 0.96 2.50
CA THR A 55 20.85 0.18 3.56
C THR A 55 20.57 -1.29 3.33
N GLN A 56 21.60 -2.07 3.03
CA GLN A 56 21.48 -3.53 2.88
C GLN A 56 21.59 -4.21 4.24
N TYR A 57 20.80 -5.25 4.46
CA TYR A 57 20.91 -6.02 5.70
C TYR A 57 22.04 -7.06 5.58
N PRO A 58 22.95 -7.14 6.56
CA PRO A 58 24.17 -7.95 6.43
C PRO A 58 23.91 -9.46 6.41
N ASN A 59 22.84 -9.91 7.06
CA ASN A 59 22.57 -11.34 7.28
C ASN A 59 21.22 -11.81 6.70
N ILE A 60 20.49 -10.94 6.01
CA ILE A 60 19.15 -11.23 5.47
C ILE A 60 19.04 -10.63 4.08
N ALA A 61 18.45 -11.38 3.15
CA ALA A 61 18.16 -10.86 1.81
C ALA A 61 17.21 -9.66 1.89
N GLY A 62 17.59 -8.55 1.26
CA GLY A 62 16.81 -7.32 1.21
C GLY A 62 17.55 -6.14 1.83
N GLY A 63 16.77 -5.12 2.19
CA GLY A 63 17.30 -3.88 2.74
C GLY A 63 16.20 -2.85 2.95
N GLN A 64 16.64 -1.65 3.31
CA GLN A 64 15.82 -0.48 3.47
C GLN A 64 16.21 0.57 2.45
N VAL A 65 15.22 1.27 1.92
CA VAL A 65 15.43 2.44 1.06
C VAL A 65 14.71 3.62 1.70
N VAL A 66 15.43 4.71 1.92
CA VAL A 66 14.85 5.98 2.34
C VAL A 66 14.62 6.82 1.10
N VAL A 67 13.40 7.31 0.93
CA VAL A 67 12.97 8.05 -0.26
C VAL A 67 12.35 9.38 0.12
N MET A 68 12.51 10.37 -0.76
CA MET A 68 11.82 11.65 -0.70
C MET A 68 10.83 11.75 -1.87
N PRO A 69 9.52 11.89 -1.61
CA PRO A 69 8.56 12.17 -2.67
C PRO A 69 8.76 13.56 -3.25
N ARG A 70 8.64 13.70 -4.58
CA ARG A 70 8.88 14.95 -5.31
C ARG A 70 7.60 15.57 -5.87
N HIS A 71 6.89 14.85 -6.75
CA HIS A 71 5.65 15.30 -7.37
C HIS A 71 4.89 14.11 -7.96
N ARG A 72 3.60 14.32 -8.27
CA ARG A 72 2.75 13.30 -8.88
C ARG A 72 2.99 13.19 -10.38
N VAL A 73 2.89 11.97 -10.89
CA VAL A 73 3.02 11.68 -12.33
C VAL A 73 1.94 10.71 -12.79
N ARG A 74 1.49 10.87 -14.03
CA ARG A 74 0.56 9.96 -14.70
C ARG A 74 1.33 9.05 -15.62
N ARG A 75 1.08 7.75 -15.54
CA ARG A 75 1.60 6.78 -16.49
C ARG A 75 0.92 6.97 -17.86
N THR A 76 1.72 7.03 -18.92
CA THR A 76 1.20 7.22 -20.28
C THR A 76 1.37 6.00 -21.17
N ARG A 77 2.51 5.31 -21.07
CA ARG A 77 2.76 4.08 -21.83
C ARG A 77 3.69 3.13 -21.10
N LEU A 78 3.54 1.85 -21.40
CA LEU A 78 4.50 0.81 -21.08
C LEU A 78 5.77 1.00 -21.91
N VAL A 79 6.93 0.85 -21.28
CA VAL A 79 8.24 0.78 -21.97
C VAL A 79 8.76 -0.65 -21.96
N SER A 80 8.67 -1.34 -20.82
CA SER A 80 9.03 -2.76 -20.73
C SER A 80 8.33 -3.46 -19.55
N GLU A 81 7.91 -4.70 -19.77
CA GLU A 81 7.41 -5.60 -18.72
C GLU A 81 8.55 -6.13 -17.84
N PRO A 82 8.28 -6.49 -16.58
CA PRO A 82 9.25 -7.16 -15.74
C PRO A 82 9.57 -8.56 -16.31
N SER A 83 10.84 -8.94 -16.24
CA SER A 83 11.35 -10.24 -16.70
C SER A 83 12.08 -10.97 -15.57
N PRO A 84 12.42 -12.27 -15.73
CA PRO A 84 13.22 -12.99 -14.75
C PRO A 84 14.59 -12.36 -14.49
N HIS A 85 15.18 -11.70 -15.50
CA HIS A 85 16.51 -11.07 -15.41
C HIS A 85 16.45 -9.60 -14.99
N VAL A 86 15.36 -8.90 -15.32
CA VAL A 86 15.12 -7.50 -14.95
C VAL A 86 13.77 -7.46 -14.24
N PRO A 87 13.74 -7.54 -12.90
CA PRO A 87 12.50 -7.72 -12.16
C PRO A 87 11.65 -6.45 -12.06
N LEU A 88 12.04 -5.37 -12.74
CA LEU A 88 11.38 -4.08 -12.71
C LEU A 88 10.69 -3.81 -14.05
N ALA A 89 9.46 -3.33 -13.98
CA ALA A 89 8.78 -2.74 -15.12
C ALA A 89 9.29 -1.32 -15.38
N ALA A 90 9.30 -0.89 -16.63
CA ALA A 90 9.59 0.49 -17.01
C ALA A 90 8.37 1.10 -17.71
N VAL A 91 8.03 2.33 -17.34
CA VAL A 91 6.89 3.07 -17.87
C VAL A 91 7.31 4.49 -18.21
N ALA A 92 6.68 5.08 -19.22
CA ALA A 92 6.78 6.50 -19.48
C ALA A 92 5.72 7.24 -18.66
N VAL A 93 6.06 8.44 -18.21
CA VAL A 93 5.22 9.22 -17.31
C VAL A 93 5.20 10.69 -17.72
N GLU A 94 4.12 11.37 -17.37
CA GLU A 94 3.96 12.81 -17.53
C GLU A 94 3.66 13.45 -16.16
N PRO A 95 4.16 14.67 -15.89
CA PRO A 95 3.86 15.38 -14.66
C PRO A 95 2.37 15.68 -14.57
N VAL A 96 1.79 15.46 -13.39
CA VAL A 96 0.42 15.89 -13.10
C VAL A 96 0.49 17.32 -12.58
N GLU A 97 -0.30 18.23 -13.17
CA GLU A 97 -0.41 19.59 -12.67
C GLU A 97 -0.97 19.58 -11.24
N GLU A 98 -0.20 20.15 -10.33
CA GLU A 98 -0.64 20.32 -8.95
C GLU A 98 -1.55 21.55 -8.86
N PRO A 99 -2.70 21.44 -8.18
CA PRO A 99 -3.57 22.58 -7.95
C PRO A 99 -2.79 23.69 -7.25
N GLN A 100 -2.66 24.85 -7.89
CA GLN A 100 -2.05 26.00 -7.24
C GLN A 100 -3.02 26.52 -6.19
N VAL A 101 -2.72 26.23 -4.93
CA VAL A 101 -3.45 26.79 -3.80
C VAL A 101 -3.12 28.28 -3.71
N GLY A 102 -4.02 29.12 -4.22
CA GLY A 102 -3.95 30.55 -3.97
C GLY A 102 -4.02 30.83 -2.47
N LYS A 103 -3.08 31.61 -1.93
CA LYS A 103 -3.05 31.97 -0.49
C LYS A 103 -4.35 32.65 0.00
N GLU A 104 -5.14 33.17 -0.92
CA GLU A 104 -6.36 33.91 -0.64
C GLU A 104 -7.64 33.07 -0.72
N ASP A 105 -7.57 31.79 -1.10
CA ASP A 105 -8.76 30.93 -1.15
C ASP A 105 -9.29 30.68 0.27
N ALA A 106 -10.33 31.45 0.63
CA ALA A 106 -10.95 31.39 1.94
C ALA A 106 -11.62 30.03 2.18
N ALA A 107 -12.20 29.40 1.16
CA ALA A 107 -12.85 28.10 1.30
C ALA A 107 -11.82 27.01 1.62
N MET A 108 -10.68 27.00 0.91
CA MET A 108 -9.62 26.03 1.19
C MET A 108 -8.99 26.23 2.57
N ARG A 109 -8.80 27.48 3.01
CA ARG A 109 -8.28 27.75 4.37
C ARG A 109 -9.21 27.23 5.47
N VAL A 110 -10.52 27.37 5.28
CA VAL A 110 -11.52 26.82 6.21
C VAL A 110 -11.42 25.29 6.24
N GLN A 111 -11.41 24.64 5.08
CA GLN A 111 -11.27 23.17 4.99
C GLN A 111 -9.95 22.69 5.60
N HIS A 112 -8.84 23.38 5.35
CA HIS A 112 -7.54 23.06 5.94
C HIS A 112 -7.57 23.21 7.46
N ALA A 113 -8.19 24.27 7.99
CA ALA A 113 -8.32 24.46 9.43
C ALA A 113 -9.18 23.38 10.10
N GLU A 114 -10.27 22.96 9.44
CA GLU A 114 -11.11 21.84 9.89
C GLU A 114 -10.34 20.53 9.91
N LEU A 115 -9.59 20.23 8.85
CA LEU A 115 -8.74 19.05 8.76
C LEU A 115 -7.70 19.04 9.89
N VAL A 116 -6.99 20.15 10.09
CA VAL A 116 -5.99 20.29 11.16
C VAL A 116 -6.63 20.10 12.55
N SER A 117 -7.82 20.66 12.77
CA SER A 117 -8.57 20.50 14.02
C SER A 117 -8.96 19.04 14.27
N ALA A 118 -9.47 18.35 13.24
CA ALA A 118 -9.80 16.94 13.32
C ALA A 118 -8.57 16.07 13.62
N PHE A 119 -7.44 16.32 12.96
CA PHE A 119 -6.19 15.61 13.21
C PHE A 119 -5.68 15.80 14.64
N LYS A 120 -5.73 17.03 15.17
CA LYS A 120 -5.33 17.28 16.57
C LYS A 120 -6.16 16.47 17.55
N LYS A 121 -7.48 16.44 17.38
CA LYS A 121 -8.38 15.63 18.22
C LYS A 121 -8.07 14.14 18.10
N LEU A 122 -7.77 13.65 16.91
CA LEU A 122 -7.41 12.24 16.70
C LEU A 122 -6.13 11.88 17.47
N LEU A 123 -5.12 12.76 17.44
CA LEU A 123 -3.87 12.56 18.17
C LEU A 123 -4.08 12.56 19.70
N GLU A 124 -4.93 13.45 20.21
CA GLU A 124 -5.29 13.50 21.63
C GLU A 124 -5.99 12.21 22.10
N VAL A 125 -6.96 11.70 21.32
CA VAL A 125 -7.65 10.43 21.63
C VAL A 125 -6.69 9.25 21.60
N SER A 126 -5.73 9.25 20.66
CA SER A 126 -4.69 8.21 20.60
C SER A 126 -3.76 8.26 21.83
N ALA A 127 -3.42 9.46 22.31
CA ALA A 127 -2.61 9.62 23.51
C ALA A 127 -3.35 9.11 24.75
N LEU A 128 -4.63 9.45 24.90
CA LEU A 128 -5.47 8.98 26.00
C LEU A 128 -5.67 7.46 25.98
N HIS A 129 -5.79 6.84 24.79
CA HIS A 129 -5.84 5.38 24.69
C HIS A 129 -4.54 4.71 25.16
N LYS A 130 -3.40 5.29 24.79
CA LYS A 130 -2.09 4.80 25.22
C LYS A 130 -1.96 4.80 26.74
N GLU A 131 -2.30 5.91 27.38
CA GLU A 131 -2.23 6.06 28.84
C GLU A 131 -3.19 5.12 29.59
N ARG A 132 -4.34 4.79 29.00
CA ARG A 132 -5.38 3.99 29.66
C ARG A 132 -5.19 2.49 29.55
N PHE A 133 -4.49 2.01 28.52
CA PHE A 133 -4.43 0.57 28.19
C PHE A 133 -3.02 0.00 28.03
N GLU A 134 -1.97 0.83 27.96
CA GLU A 134 -0.58 0.36 27.94
C GLU A 134 0.15 0.59 29.28
N ALA A 135 -0.58 0.92 30.37
CA ALA A 135 -0.06 1.09 31.73
C ALA A 135 -0.16 -0.19 32.56
#